data_AF-A0A3D3JIB9-F1
#
_entry.id   AF-A0A3D3JIB9-F1
#
_cell.length_a   1.000
_cell.length_b   1.000
_cell.length_c   1.000
_cell.angle_alpha   90.00
_cell.angle_beta   90.00
_cell.angle_gamma   90.00
#
_symmetry.space_group_name_H-M   'P 1'
#
loop_
_entity.id
_entity.type
_entity.pdbx_description
1 polymer ?
#
loop_
_entity_poly.entity_id
_entity_poly.type
_entity_poly.pdbx_seq_one_letter_code
_entity_poly.pdbx_strand_id
1 'polypeptide(L)'
;TRRFFRSSFVVKRLEKAGFEIHSVENIGIHYSQTIQLWLHNWRKHESEIMAAYGQWWYRCWEIFLSWSVDIAKQGNSTCFQIVCNKNLETFHRRRYFNAVNLGERDAVGREEISSFATAD
;
A
#
# COMPACT_ATOMS: atom_id res chain seq x y z
N THR A 1 -2.90 0.79 27.91
CA THR A 1 -3.25 0.00 26.69
C THR A 1 -2.64 0.69 25.49
N ARG A 2 -1.52 0.19 24.95
CA ARG A 2 -0.81 0.84 23.83
C ARG A 2 -1.74 0.86 22.61
N ARG A 3 -2.18 2.06 22.20
CA ARG A 3 -2.95 2.26 20.97
C ARG A 3 -2.00 2.04 19.78
N PHE A 4 -1.84 0.78 19.41
CA PHE A 4 -1.22 0.43 18.14
C PHE A 4 -2.15 0.87 17.01
N PHE A 5 -1.62 1.51 15.97
CA PHE A 5 -2.41 1.98 14.83
C PHE A 5 -3.04 0.75 14.13
N ARG A 6 -4.34 0.57 14.31
CA ARG A 6 -5.07 -0.58 13.75
C ARG A 6 -5.69 -0.19 12.41
N SER A 7 -5.58 -1.05 11.42
CA SER A 7 -6.32 -0.94 10.15
C SER A 7 -7.82 -0.68 10.36
N SER A 8 -8.39 -1.24 11.43
CA SER A 8 -9.79 -1.02 11.82
C SER A 8 -10.14 0.43 12.12
N PHE A 9 -9.19 1.28 12.52
CA PHE A 9 -9.43 2.71 12.69
C PHE A 9 -9.68 3.39 11.34
N VAL A 10 -8.84 3.10 10.34
CA VAL A 10 -8.94 3.69 9.00
C VAL A 10 -10.21 3.18 8.30
N VAL A 11 -10.46 1.88 8.37
CA VAL A 11 -11.66 1.24 7.81
C VAL A 11 -12.94 1.88 8.37
N LYS A 12 -13.06 2.03 9.69
CA LYS A 12 -14.24 2.67 10.30
C LYS A 12 -14.45 4.12 9.85
N ARG A 13 -13.36 4.85 9.58
CA ARG A 13 -13.43 6.23 9.09
C ARG A 13 -13.90 6.28 7.63
N LEU A 14 -13.43 5.34 6.81
CA LEU A 14 -13.87 5.19 5.41
C LEU A 14 -15.36 4.83 5.34
N GLU A 15 -15.81 3.86 6.13
CA GLU A 15 -17.23 3.48 6.23
C GLU A 15 -18.09 4.67 6.66
N LYS A 16 -17.68 5.42 7.70
CA LYS A 16 -18.40 6.62 8.15
C LYS A 16 -18.46 7.72 7.09
N ALA A 17 -17.46 7.80 6.22
CA ALA A 17 -17.44 8.74 5.10
C ALA A 17 -18.29 8.27 3.90
N GLY A 18 -18.95 7.11 3.98
CA GLY A 18 -19.81 6.56 2.93
C GLY A 18 -19.04 5.81 1.83
N PHE A 19 -17.81 5.38 2.12
CA PHE A 19 -17.07 4.48 1.24
C PHE A 19 -17.43 3.03 1.54
N GLU A 20 -17.62 2.25 0.48
CA GLU A 20 -17.74 0.80 0.52
C GLU A 20 -16.34 0.20 0.30
N ILE A 21 -15.96 -0.77 1.14
CA ILE A 21 -14.62 -1.35 1.18
C ILE A 21 -14.66 -2.71 0.48
N HIS A 22 -13.72 -2.93 -0.44
CA HIS A 22 -13.67 -4.14 -1.28
C HIS A 22 -12.57 -5.10 -0.88
N SER A 23 -11.36 -4.59 -0.64
CA SER A 23 -10.20 -5.40 -0.25
C SER A 23 -9.35 -4.65 0.75
N VAL A 24 -8.82 -5.38 1.73
CA VAL A 24 -7.82 -4.91 2.69
C VAL A 24 -6.69 -5.93 2.70
N GLU A 25 -5.57 -5.56 2.10
CA GLU A 25 -4.40 -6.43 1.97
C GLU A 25 -3.26 -5.94 2.85
N ASN A 26 -2.60 -6.86 3.53
CA ASN A 26 -1.41 -6.56 4.32
C ASN A 26 -0.17 -6.68 3.44
N ILE A 27 0.46 -5.54 3.16
CA ILE A 27 1.68 -5.44 2.34
C ILE A 27 2.93 -5.17 3.20
N GLY A 28 2.84 -5.38 4.52
CA GLY A 28 3.94 -5.10 5.46
C GLY A 28 5.24 -5.85 5.14
N ILE A 29 5.15 -7.08 4.62
CA ILE A 29 6.34 -7.86 4.26
C ILE A 29 7.06 -7.27 3.04
N HIS A 30 6.32 -6.80 2.04
CA HIS A 30 6.87 -6.11 0.87
C HIS A 30 7.52 -4.80 1.29
N TYR A 31 6.88 -4.06 2.20
CA TYR A 31 7.43 -2.84 2.75
C TYR A 31 8.76 -3.07 3.48
N SER A 32 8.89 -4.17 4.24
CA SER A 32 10.16 -4.57 4.87
C SER A 32 11.26 -4.78 3.83
N GLN A 33 10.96 -5.42 2.70
CA GLN A 33 11.94 -5.61 1.61
C GLN A 33 12.36 -4.27 1.01
N THR A 34 11.44 -3.33 0.81
CA THR A 34 11.77 -2.00 0.31
C THR A 34 12.75 -1.26 1.23
N ILE A 35 12.50 -1.26 2.53
CA ILE A 35 13.39 -0.59 3.49
C ILE A 35 14.76 -1.28 3.55
N GLN A 36 14.83 -2.61 3.40
CA GLN A 36 16.10 -3.32 3.33
C GLN A 36 16.95 -2.87 2.13
N LEU A 37 16.33 -2.70 0.97
CA LEU A 37 17.01 -2.17 -0.22
C LEU A 37 17.45 -0.72 -0.03
N TRP A 38 16.64 0.10 0.64
CA TRP A 38 17.03 1.47 0.98
C TRP A 38 18.22 1.52 1.95
N LEU A 39 18.24 0.67 2.97
CA LEU A 39 19.37 0.55 3.88
C LEU A 39 20.65 0.10 3.17
N HIS A 40 20.53 -0.85 2.23
CA HIS A 40 21.65 -1.30 1.42
C HIS A 40 22.22 -0.15 0.56
N ASN A 41 21.35 0.60 -0.12
CA ASN A 41 21.75 1.75 -0.92
C ASN A 41 22.35 2.86 -0.05
N TRP A 42 21.77 3.12 1.13
CA TRP A 42 22.28 4.13 2.07
C TRP A 42 23.71 3.84 2.50
N ARG A 43 24.01 2.58 2.86
CA ARG A 43 25.36 2.14 3.23
C ARG A 43 26.32 2.15 2.06
N LYS A 44 25.86 1.80 0.85
CA LYS A 44 26.69 1.81 -0.36
C LYS A 44 27.19 3.22 -0.71
N HIS A 45 26.40 4.24 -0.43
CA HIS A 45 26.71 5.65 -0.73
C HIS A 45 27.17 6.45 0.50
N GLU A 46 27.73 5.79 1.52
CA GLU A 46 28.16 6.41 2.78
C GLU A 46 29.03 7.65 2.56
N SER A 47 30.08 7.56 1.73
CA SER A 47 31.02 8.66 1.48
C SER A 47 30.36 9.91 0.92
N GLU A 48 29.42 9.74 -0.03
CA GLU A 48 28.70 10.85 -0.67
C GLU A 48 27.72 11.51 0.32
N ILE A 49 27.03 10.70 1.11
CA ILE A 49 26.06 11.17 2.10
C ILE A 49 26.77 11.88 3.26
N MET A 50 27.88 11.33 3.73
CA MET A 50 28.71 11.95 4.78
C MET A 50 29.27 13.30 4.31
N ALA A 51 29.66 13.43 3.04
CA ALA A 51 30.12 14.70 2.49
C ALA A 51 29.00 15.74 2.39
N ALA A 52 27.78 15.32 2.05
CA ALA A 52 26.64 16.22 1.88
C ALA A 52 25.97 16.65 3.20
N TYR A 53 25.77 15.70 4.14
CA TYR A 53 24.96 15.91 5.35
C TYR A 53 25.76 15.76 6.65
N GLY A 54 26.94 15.15 6.62
CA GLY A 54 27.77 14.90 7.79
C GLY A 54 27.41 13.63 8.57
N GLN A 55 28.27 13.29 9.54
CA GLN A 55 28.26 12.01 10.24
C GLN A 55 27.03 11.81 11.14
N TRP A 56 26.52 12.87 11.77
CA TRP A 56 25.38 12.77 12.68
C TRP A 56 24.10 12.33 11.94
N TRP A 57 23.79 12.97 10.82
CA TRP A 57 22.64 12.63 10.00
C TRP A 57 22.76 11.23 9.41
N TYR A 58 23.95 10.84 8.93
CA TYR A 58 24.20 9.50 8.42
C TYR A 58 23.83 8.41 9.44
N ARG A 59 24.32 8.55 10.69
CA ARG A 59 24.05 7.60 11.77
C ARG A 59 22.58 7.57 12.19
N CYS A 60 21.95 8.74 12.28
CA CYS A 60 20.52 8.83 12.61
C CYS A 60 19.66 8.06 11.60
N TRP A 61 19.92 8.26 10.31
CA TRP A 61 19.20 7.57 9.23
C TRP A 61 19.52 6.08 9.18
N GLU A 62 20.77 5.69 9.41
CA GLU A 62 21.15 4.28 9.44
C GLU A 62 20.39 3.52 10.54
N ILE A 63 20.34 4.07 11.75
CA ILE A 63 19.61 3.48 12.88
C ILE A 63 18.11 3.42 12.56
N PHE A 64 17.54 4.51 12.03
CA PHE A 64 16.13 4.58 11.66
C PHE A 64 15.75 3.50 10.64
N LEU A 65 16.54 3.35 9.56
CA LEU A 65 16.29 2.38 8.51
C LEU A 65 16.46 0.95 9.04
N SER A 66 17.54 0.66 9.78
CA SER A 66 17.79 -0.67 10.36
C SER A 66 16.67 -1.10 11.29
N TRP A 67 16.24 -0.22 12.20
CA TRP A 67 15.18 -0.55 13.14
C TRP A 67 13.82 -0.72 12.45
N SER A 68 13.55 0.08 11.41
CA SER A 68 12.32 -0.03 10.61
C SER A 68 12.22 -1.36 9.87
N VAL A 69 13.35 -1.90 9.37
CA VAL A 69 13.39 -3.25 8.78
C VAL A 69 12.93 -4.31 9.77
N ASP A 70 13.46 -4.28 11.00
CA ASP A 70 13.20 -5.32 12.00
C ASP A 70 11.77 -5.27 12.54
N ILE A 71 11.24 -4.06 12.79
CA ILE A 71 9.84 -3.90 13.20
C ILE A 71 8.88 -4.42 12.11
N ALA A 72 9.16 -4.12 10.84
CA ALA A 72 8.34 -4.58 9.73
C ALA A 72 8.41 -6.10 9.55
N LYS A 73 9.59 -6.73 9.73
CA LYS A 73 9.75 -8.20 9.73
C LYS A 73 8.94 -8.88 10.82
N GLN A 74 8.88 -8.28 12.01
CA GLN A 74 8.16 -8.83 13.15
C GLN A 74 6.63 -8.67 13.05
N GLY A 75 6.11 -8.05 11.99
CA GLY A 75 4.67 -7.78 11.83
C GLY A 75 4.13 -6.71 12.79
N ASN A 76 5.03 -6.00 13.49
CA ASN A 76 4.72 -4.96 14.46
C ASN A 76 4.62 -3.57 13.82
N SER A 77 4.74 -3.44 12.49
CA SER A 77 4.36 -2.24 11.74
C SER A 77 3.95 -2.70 10.35
N THR A 78 2.65 -2.62 10.07
CA THR A 78 2.05 -3.20 8.88
C THR A 78 1.49 -2.08 8.01
N CYS A 79 1.92 -2.07 6.76
CA CYS A 79 1.29 -1.26 5.72
C CYS A 79 0.08 -2.03 5.18
N PHE A 80 -1.03 -1.32 5.01
CA PHE A 80 -2.26 -1.87 4.46
C PHE A 80 -2.60 -1.18 3.16
N GLN A 81 -2.91 -1.97 2.14
CA GLN A 81 -3.52 -1.49 0.92
C GLN A 81 -5.04 -1.67 1.04
N ILE A 82 -5.79 -0.58 0.94
CA ILE A 82 -7.25 -0.59 1.06
C ILE A 82 -7.83 -0.14 -0.27
N VAL A 83 -8.66 -1.00 -0.85
CA VAL A 83 -9.43 -0.67 -2.06
C VAL A 83 -10.86 -0.38 -1.64
N CYS A 84 -11.34 0.82 -1.97
CA CYS A 84 -12.69 1.27 -1.65
C CYS A 84 -13.27 2.13 -2.78
N ASN A 85 -14.60 2.16 -2.88
CA ASN A 85 -15.36 3.02 -3.80
C ASN A 85 -16.33 3.88 -2.99
N LYS A 86 -16.78 5.00 -3.57
CA LYS A 86 -17.88 5.75 -2.99
C LYS A 86 -19.17 4.98 -3.22
N ASN A 87 -20.02 4.88 -2.19
CA ASN A 87 -21.31 4.20 -2.31
C ASN A 87 -22.28 5.05 -3.15
N LEU A 88 -22.21 4.87 -4.47
CA LEU A 88 -23.07 5.49 -5.46
C LEU A 88 -23.88 4.40 -6.17
N GLU A 89 -25.11 4.71 -6.55
CA GLU A 89 -25.98 3.78 -7.29
C GLU A 89 -25.41 3.45 -8.67
N THR A 90 -24.80 4.44 -9.33
CA THR A 90 -24.20 4.34 -10.67
C THR A 90 -22.92 3.50 -10.74
N PHE A 91 -22.39 3.04 -9.60
CA PHE A 91 -21.14 2.28 -9.58
C PHE A 91 -21.34 0.85 -10.08
N HIS A 92 -20.55 0.44 -11.08
CA HIS A 92 -20.61 -0.90 -11.68
C HIS A 92 -20.04 -1.98 -10.75
N ARG A 93 -20.87 -2.44 -9.79
CA ARG A 93 -20.50 -3.48 -8.80
C ARG A 93 -20.19 -4.84 -9.42
N ARG A 94 -20.72 -5.13 -10.62
CA ARG A 94 -20.46 -6.41 -11.32
C ARG A 94 -19.01 -6.58 -11.75
N ARG A 95 -18.22 -5.51 -11.72
CA ARG A 95 -16.77 -5.52 -11.95
C ARG A 95 -16.00 -6.48 -11.05
N TYR A 96 -16.55 -6.88 -9.90
CA TYR A 96 -15.91 -7.82 -8.99
C TYR A 96 -16.22 -9.30 -9.28
N PHE A 97 -17.11 -9.60 -10.24
CA PHE A 97 -17.35 -10.97 -10.66
C PHE A 97 -16.23 -11.48 -11.57
N ASN A 98 -15.79 -12.73 -11.35
CA ASN A 98 -14.85 -13.50 -12.19
C ASN A 98 -13.40 -13.02 -12.34
N ALA A 99 -12.95 -11.99 -11.60
CA ALA A 99 -11.58 -11.51 -11.72
C ALA A 99 -10.76 -11.70 -10.43
N VAL A 100 -9.69 -12.49 -10.56
CA VAL A 100 -8.80 -12.87 -9.45
C VAL A 100 -7.97 -11.67 -9.00
N ASN A 101 -7.37 -10.94 -9.95
CA ASN A 101 -6.48 -9.83 -9.65
C ASN A 101 -7.14 -8.46 -9.87
N LEU A 102 -6.73 -7.44 -9.10
CA LEU A 102 -7.31 -6.09 -9.17
C LEU A 102 -7.18 -5.45 -10.56
N GLY A 103 -6.07 -5.73 -11.28
CA GLY A 103 -5.80 -5.19 -12.62
C GLY A 103 -6.55 -5.90 -13.76
N GLU A 104 -6.90 -7.17 -13.60
CA GLU A 104 -7.70 -7.92 -14.58
C GLU A 104 -9.16 -7.41 -14.64
N ARG A 105 -9.64 -6.82 -13.53
CA ARG A 105 -10.99 -6.24 -13.39
C ARG A 105 -11.27 -5.07 -14.33
N ASP A 106 -10.24 -4.33 -14.73
CA ASP A 106 -10.34 -3.20 -15.69
C ASP A 106 -10.27 -3.61 -17.16
N ALA A 107 -9.84 -4.84 -17.44
CA ALA A 107 -9.75 -5.37 -18.79
C ALA A 107 -11.11 -5.92 -19.25
N VAL A 108 -11.77 -6.72 -18.39
CA VAL A 108 -13.05 -7.38 -18.70
C VAL A 108 -14.17 -6.37 -18.98
N GLY A 109 -14.23 -5.27 -18.23
CA GLY A 109 -15.24 -4.24 -18.44
C GLY A 109 -15.12 -3.48 -19.77
N ARG A 110 -13.94 -3.43 -20.40
CA ARG A 110 -13.76 -2.78 -21.71
C ARG A 110 -14.33 -3.61 -22.87
N GLU A 111 -14.29 -4.92 -22.75
CA GLU A 111 -14.80 -5.83 -23.78
C GLU A 111 -16.34 -5.89 -23.77
N GLU A 112 -16.98 -5.86 -22.59
CA GLU A 112 -18.46 -5.83 -22.48
C GLU A 112 -19.08 -4.49 -22.92
N ILE A 113 -18.38 -3.36 -22.75
CA ILE A 113 -18.86 -2.05 -23.23
C ILE A 113 -18.70 -1.94 -24.76
N SER A 114 -17.65 -2.55 -25.31
CA SER A 114 -17.44 -2.61 -26.77
C SER A 114 -18.50 -3.45 -27.48
N SER A 115 -18.95 -4.57 -26.89
CA SER A 115 -19.97 -5.43 -27.51
C SER A 115 -21.37 -4.82 -27.50
N PHE A 116 -21.69 -3.98 -26.50
CA PHE A 116 -22.92 -3.18 -26.47
C PHE A 116 -22.91 -2.02 -27.48
N ALA A 117 -21.75 -1.46 -27.80
CA ALA A 117 -21.61 -0.36 -28.75
C ALA A 117 -21.63 -0.80 -30.24
N THR A 118 -21.51 -2.10 -30.51
CA THR A 118 -21.52 -2.68 -31.88
C THR A 118 -22.83 -3.42 -32.21
N ALA A 119 -23.84 -3.32 -31.36
CA ALA A 119 -25.13 -4.01 -31.51
C ALA A 119 -26.27 -3.12 -32.08
N ASP A 120 -25.92 -1.97 -32.67
CA ASP A 120 -26.82 -1.09 -33.44
C ASP A 120 -26.49 -1.15 -34.95
#